data_AF-A0A428NJQ2-F1
#
_entry.id   AF-A0A428NJQ2-F1
#
_cell.length_a   1.000
_cell.length_b   1.000
_cell.length_c   1.000
_cell.angle_alpha   90.00
_cell.angle_beta   90.00
_cell.angle_gamma   90.00
#
_symmetry.space_group_name_H-M   'P 1'
#
loop_
_entity.id
_entity.type
_entity.pdbx_description
1 polymer ?
#
loop_
_entity_poly.entity_id
_entity_poly.type
_entity_poly.pdbx_seq_one_letter_code
_entity_poly.pdbx_strand_id
1 'polypeptide(L)'
;MADSCLVELAKKANLFEETGMVPVMDYAAYVIKSDTILTQTLKDELKAAVEPLENLQRSQNDWQPDTDEKVLNVVDPSLYPLVYGISKILPDQYVPLDGCIDYCGLGDIIPQLPKPKLDRYIARQLPLRVKAFETRYQWLPCEIDLTDQKPPIVSYINNLHPVRDASLY
;
A
#
# COMPACT_ATOMS: atom_id res chain seq x y z
N MET A 1 -26.32 -11.04 26.31
CA MET A 1 -25.10 -10.37 25.82
C MET A 1 -23.87 -11.22 26.05
N ALA A 2 -23.59 -11.65 27.29
CA ALA A 2 -22.47 -12.56 27.60
C ALA A 2 -22.52 -13.90 26.83
N ASP A 3 -23.70 -14.55 26.76
CA ASP A 3 -23.84 -15.84 26.06
C ASP A 3 -23.48 -15.76 24.57
N SER A 4 -23.85 -14.66 23.90
CA SER A 4 -23.53 -14.43 22.49
C SER A 4 -22.04 -14.27 22.28
N CYS A 5 -21.34 -13.57 23.18
CA CYS A 5 -19.88 -13.44 23.13
C CYS A 5 -19.19 -14.80 23.34
N LEU A 6 -19.70 -15.65 24.23
CA LEU A 6 -19.15 -16.99 24.45
C LEU A 6 -19.33 -17.88 23.21
N VAL A 7 -20.49 -17.82 22.56
CA VAL A 7 -20.75 -18.53 21.29
C VAL A 7 -19.81 -18.04 20.18
N GLU A 8 -19.58 -16.73 20.09
CA GLU A 8 -18.65 -16.15 19.11
C GLU A 8 -17.20 -16.60 19.37
N LEU A 9 -16.75 -16.55 20.63
CA LEU A 9 -15.41 -16.99 21.02
C LEU A 9 -15.20 -18.48 20.74
N ALA A 10 -16.20 -19.32 21.00
CA ALA A 10 -16.14 -20.75 20.65
C ALA A 10 -15.98 -20.97 19.15
N LYS A 11 -16.70 -20.21 18.31
CA LYS A 11 -16.54 -20.28 16.84
C LYS A 11 -15.15 -19.82 16.39
N LYS A 12 -14.62 -18.74 16.98
CA LYS A 12 -13.26 -18.23 16.69
C LYS A 12 -12.19 -19.24 17.12
N ALA A 13 -12.37 -19.90 18.26
CA ALA A 13 -11.49 -20.96 18.73
C ALA A 13 -11.47 -22.15 17.76
N ASN A 14 -12.64 -22.63 17.34
CA ASN A 14 -12.73 -23.71 16.35
C ASN A 14 -12.06 -23.33 15.02
N LEU A 15 -12.31 -22.11 14.52
CA LEU A 15 -11.66 -21.64 13.29
C LEU A 15 -10.14 -21.61 13.44
N PHE A 16 -9.62 -21.17 14.59
CA PHE A 16 -8.19 -21.16 14.86
C PHE A 16 -7.61 -22.58 14.93
N GLU A 17 -8.31 -23.52 15.56
CA GLU A 17 -7.89 -24.93 15.59
C GLU A 17 -7.84 -25.54 14.18
N GLU A 18 -8.80 -25.20 13.31
CA GLU A 18 -8.88 -25.71 11.94
C GLU A 18 -7.85 -25.06 10.99
N THR A 19 -7.59 -23.76 11.14
CA THR A 19 -6.86 -22.97 10.13
C THR A 19 -5.55 -22.36 10.62
N GLY A 20 -5.33 -22.28 11.93
CA GLY A 20 -4.26 -21.50 12.54
C GLY A 20 -4.41 -19.98 12.36
N MET A 21 -5.60 -19.51 11.97
CA MET A 21 -5.89 -18.09 11.70
C MET A 21 -6.86 -17.52 12.73
N VAL A 22 -6.67 -16.24 13.07
CA VAL A 22 -7.51 -15.51 14.03
C VAL A 22 -8.12 -14.28 13.34
N PRO A 23 -9.45 -14.20 13.19
CA PRO A 23 -10.11 -12.97 12.79
C PRO A 23 -10.01 -11.94 13.93
N VAL A 24 -9.31 -10.84 13.67
CA VAL A 24 -9.05 -9.77 14.66
C VAL A 24 -10.05 -8.63 14.50
N MET A 25 -10.47 -8.34 13.26
CA MET A 25 -11.49 -7.33 12.96
C MET A 25 -12.47 -7.88 11.92
N ASP A 26 -13.43 -8.68 12.35
CA ASP A 26 -14.32 -9.46 11.48
C ASP A 26 -15.69 -8.82 11.20
N TYR A 27 -15.99 -7.67 11.83
CA TYR A 27 -17.26 -6.96 11.61
C TYR A 27 -17.21 -5.94 10.46
N ALA A 28 -16.09 -5.21 10.30
CA ALA A 28 -16.02 -4.08 9.36
C ALA A 28 -14.77 -4.08 8.45
N ALA A 29 -13.63 -4.61 8.92
CA ALA A 29 -12.35 -4.48 8.22
C ALA A 29 -11.78 -5.81 7.71
N TYR A 30 -12.43 -6.94 8.03
CA TYR A 30 -12.02 -8.31 7.69
C TYR A 30 -10.51 -8.59 7.87
N VAL A 31 -9.94 -8.18 9.01
CA VAL A 31 -8.51 -8.41 9.31
C VAL A 31 -8.32 -9.80 9.92
N ILE A 32 -7.46 -10.60 9.29
CA ILE A 32 -7.09 -11.95 9.75
C ILE A 32 -5.61 -11.97 10.11
N LYS A 33 -5.28 -12.55 11.26
CA LYS A 33 -3.90 -12.80 11.70
C LYS A 33 -3.57 -14.29 11.52
N SER A 34 -2.36 -14.59 11.06
CA SER A 34 -1.79 -15.93 11.15
C SER A 34 -0.29 -15.84 11.47
N ASP A 35 0.17 -16.68 12.39
CA ASP A 35 1.60 -16.77 12.75
C ASP A 35 2.35 -17.77 11.84
N THR A 36 1.64 -18.52 11.00
CA THR A 36 2.16 -19.67 10.22
C THR A 36 1.97 -19.54 8.71
N ILE A 37 1.16 -18.58 8.24
CA ILE A 37 0.84 -18.44 6.80
C ILE A 37 2.08 -18.17 5.92
N LEU A 38 3.11 -17.54 6.48
CA LEU A 38 4.36 -17.24 5.79
C LEU A 38 5.37 -18.36 6.03
N THR A 39 5.80 -19.04 4.96
CA THR A 39 6.84 -20.07 5.01
C THR A 39 8.20 -19.47 5.37
N GLN A 40 9.09 -20.27 5.95
CA GLN A 40 10.46 -19.80 6.26
C GLN A 40 11.20 -19.40 4.98
N THR A 41 11.05 -20.18 3.91
CA THR A 41 11.60 -19.88 2.58
C THR A 41 11.16 -18.51 2.09
N LEU A 42 9.86 -18.19 2.12
CA LEU A 42 9.35 -16.89 1.70
C LEU A 42 9.92 -15.74 2.56
N LYS A 43 10.03 -15.95 3.88
CA LYS A 43 10.63 -14.94 4.77
C LYS A 43 12.10 -14.69 4.43
N ASP A 44 12.85 -15.73 4.11
CA ASP A 44 14.27 -15.61 3.79
C ASP A 44 14.47 -14.98 2.41
N GLU A 45 13.65 -15.34 1.42
CA GLU A 45 13.62 -14.70 0.10
C GLU A 45 13.29 -13.21 0.19
N LEU A 46 12.25 -12.84 0.96
CA LEU A 46 11.87 -11.44 1.17
C LEU A 46 12.99 -10.64 1.87
N LYS A 47 13.63 -11.21 2.89
CA LYS A 47 14.77 -10.56 3.57
C LYS A 47 15.93 -10.32 2.61
N ALA A 48 16.31 -11.35 1.85
CA ALA A 48 17.40 -11.25 0.90
C ALA A 48 17.10 -10.23 -0.22
N ALA A 49 15.85 -10.17 -0.68
CA ALA A 49 15.42 -9.23 -1.70
C ALA A 49 15.37 -7.77 -1.19
N VAL A 50 15.01 -7.56 0.08
CA VAL A 50 14.89 -6.23 0.70
C VAL A 50 16.23 -5.69 1.22
N GLU A 51 17.16 -6.56 1.63
CA GLU A 51 18.44 -6.17 2.24
C GLU A 51 19.24 -5.12 1.44
N PRO A 52 19.36 -5.19 0.10
CA PRO A 52 20.06 -4.17 -0.68
C PRO A 52 19.40 -2.78 -0.58
N LEU A 53 18.06 -2.75 -0.57
CA LEU A 53 17.30 -1.52 -0.37
C LEU A 53 17.56 -0.99 1.03
N GLU A 54 17.29 -1.80 2.06
CA GLU A 54 17.43 -1.41 3.47
C GLU A 54 18.81 -0.80 3.76
N ASN A 55 19.88 -1.42 3.24
CA ASN A 55 21.25 -0.92 3.37
C ASN A 55 21.45 0.45 2.68
N LEU A 56 20.88 0.63 1.49
CA LEU A 56 20.91 1.90 0.78
C LEU A 56 20.17 3.00 1.57
N GLN A 57 18.94 2.77 2.01
CA GLN A 57 18.17 3.79 2.72
C GLN A 57 18.76 4.11 4.10
N ARG A 58 19.33 3.12 4.78
CA ARG A 58 20.08 3.36 6.02
C ARG A 58 21.29 4.27 5.79
N SER A 59 22.01 4.11 4.67
CA SER A 59 23.13 4.99 4.30
C SER A 59 22.69 6.42 3.97
N GLN A 60 21.45 6.58 3.51
CA GLN A 60 20.84 7.87 3.18
C GLN A 60 20.10 8.51 4.36
N ASN A 61 20.00 7.83 5.51
CA ASN A 61 19.20 8.23 6.67
C ASN A 61 17.73 8.52 6.33
N ASP A 62 17.11 7.70 5.46
CA ASP A 62 15.70 7.84 5.06
C ASP A 62 14.73 7.29 6.12
N TRP A 63 14.86 7.84 7.33
CA TRP A 63 14.01 7.52 8.46
C TRP A 63 12.70 8.30 8.37
N GLN A 64 11.60 7.62 8.64
CA GLN A 64 10.29 8.25 8.65
C GLN A 64 10.27 9.36 9.70
N PRO A 65 9.82 10.58 9.35
CA PRO A 65 9.69 11.69 10.28
C PRO A 65 8.85 11.33 11.50
N ASP A 66 9.18 11.93 12.65
CA ASP A 66 8.47 11.75 13.92
C ASP A 66 8.49 10.31 14.48
N THR A 67 9.39 9.45 14.00
CA THR A 67 9.53 8.06 14.50
C THR A 67 10.74 7.81 15.39
N ASP A 68 11.56 8.83 15.67
CA ASP A 68 12.78 8.67 16.50
C ASP A 68 13.71 7.59 15.92
N GLU A 69 13.90 7.61 14.59
CA GLU A 69 14.74 6.67 13.82
C GLU A 69 14.35 5.19 14.00
N LYS A 70 13.06 4.90 14.24
CA LYS A 70 12.56 3.52 14.44
C LYS A 70 11.93 2.93 13.20
N VAL A 71 11.53 3.74 12.24
CA VAL A 71 10.87 3.29 11.01
C VAL A 71 11.70 3.77 9.83
N LEU A 72 12.33 2.83 9.13
CA LEU A 72 13.08 3.08 7.90
C LEU A 72 12.17 2.89 6.69
N ASN A 73 12.15 3.84 5.76
CA ASN A 73 11.39 3.71 4.53
C ASN A 73 12.19 2.91 3.50
N VAL A 74 11.98 1.59 3.43
CA VAL A 74 12.62 0.74 2.39
C VAL A 74 12.14 1.15 0.98
N VAL A 75 10.87 1.50 0.89
CA VAL A 75 10.25 2.17 -0.26
C VAL A 75 9.39 3.28 0.33
N ASP A 76 9.80 4.53 0.17
CA ASP A 76 9.00 5.66 0.67
C ASP A 76 7.85 5.98 -0.30
N PRO A 77 6.58 5.78 0.10
CA PRO A 77 5.43 6.12 -0.74
C PRO A 77 5.27 7.63 -0.98
N SER A 78 5.92 8.46 -0.16
CA SER A 78 5.89 9.93 -0.25
C SER A 78 6.94 10.49 -1.21
N LEU A 79 7.89 9.68 -1.66
CA LEU A 79 8.81 10.07 -2.71
C LEU A 79 8.15 9.91 -4.08
N TYR A 80 8.37 10.90 -4.95
CA TYR A 80 7.81 10.92 -6.31
C TYR A 80 6.28 10.73 -6.39
N PRO A 81 5.48 11.43 -5.57
CA PRO A 81 4.03 11.33 -5.66
C PRO A 81 3.56 11.95 -6.98
N LEU A 82 2.35 11.61 -7.39
CA LEU A 82 1.65 12.39 -8.41
C LEU A 82 1.42 13.80 -7.87
N VAL A 83 1.77 14.82 -8.63
CA VAL A 83 1.55 16.23 -8.30
C VAL A 83 0.67 16.87 -9.37
N TYR A 84 -0.50 17.35 -8.96
CA TYR A 84 -1.47 17.94 -9.87
C TYR A 84 -0.96 19.25 -10.48
N GLY A 85 -1.06 19.37 -11.81
CA GLY A 85 -0.50 20.48 -12.58
C GLY A 85 0.99 20.34 -12.93
N ILE A 86 1.64 19.23 -12.55
CA ILE A 86 3.06 18.96 -12.83
C ILE A 86 3.25 17.58 -13.45
N SER A 87 2.76 16.53 -12.80
CA SER A 87 2.92 15.14 -13.26
C SER A 87 2.20 14.90 -14.58
N LYS A 88 2.78 14.04 -15.41
CA LYS A 88 2.14 13.56 -16.64
C LYS A 88 1.38 12.28 -16.41
N ILE A 89 0.29 12.10 -17.15
CA ILE A 89 -0.55 10.91 -17.16
C ILE A 89 -0.81 10.46 -18.59
N LEU A 90 -1.19 9.20 -18.74
CA LEU A 90 -1.69 8.62 -19.98
C LEU A 90 -3.18 8.27 -19.76
N PRO A 91 -4.13 9.16 -20.12
CA PRO A 91 -5.52 9.04 -19.68
C PRO A 91 -6.23 7.76 -20.11
N ASP A 92 -5.89 7.26 -21.30
CA ASP A 92 -6.57 6.14 -21.96
C ASP A 92 -5.63 4.94 -22.19
N GLN A 93 -4.54 4.86 -21.44
CA GLN A 93 -3.56 3.79 -21.58
C GLN A 93 -3.14 3.22 -20.24
N TYR A 94 -2.78 1.94 -20.29
CA TYR A 94 -2.14 1.24 -19.21
C TYR A 94 -0.63 1.22 -19.42
N VAL A 95 0.14 1.41 -18.35
CA VAL A 95 1.60 1.23 -18.36
C VAL A 95 1.90 -0.17 -17.81
N PRO A 96 2.25 -1.15 -18.67
CA PRO A 96 2.63 -2.49 -18.21
C PRO A 96 3.93 -2.42 -17.41
N LEU A 97 4.17 -3.40 -16.53
CA LEU A 97 5.44 -3.54 -15.81
C LEU A 97 6.62 -3.73 -16.77
N ASP A 98 6.46 -4.58 -17.79
CA ASP A 98 7.48 -4.78 -18.82
C ASP A 98 7.63 -3.54 -19.70
N GLY A 99 8.86 -3.07 -19.88
CA GLY A 99 9.14 -1.84 -20.63
C GLY A 99 8.58 -0.55 -20.00
N CYS A 100 8.11 -0.56 -18.75
CA CYS A 100 7.47 0.60 -18.11
C CYS A 100 8.33 1.89 -18.14
N ILE A 101 9.65 1.72 -18.13
CA ILE A 101 10.63 2.82 -18.15
C ILE A 101 10.56 3.61 -19.45
N ASP A 102 10.21 2.96 -20.57
CA ASP A 102 10.11 3.62 -21.88
C ASP A 102 8.93 4.62 -21.95
N TYR A 103 7.98 4.50 -21.02
CA TYR A 103 6.86 5.43 -20.87
C TYR A 103 7.23 6.69 -20.07
N CYS A 104 8.42 6.75 -19.45
CA CYS A 104 8.83 7.89 -18.65
C CYS A 104 8.81 9.20 -19.46
N GLY A 105 8.06 10.18 -18.96
CA GLY A 105 7.95 11.51 -19.57
C GLY A 105 6.94 11.62 -20.73
N LEU A 106 6.28 10.52 -21.12
CA LEU A 106 5.17 10.55 -22.07
C LEU A 106 3.89 11.10 -21.42
N GLY A 107 2.90 11.40 -22.27
CA GLY A 107 1.57 11.82 -21.85
C GLY A 107 1.43 13.32 -21.57
N ASP A 108 0.27 13.67 -21.02
CA ASP A 108 -0.16 15.04 -20.79
C ASP A 108 -0.13 15.38 -19.30
N ILE A 109 0.12 16.65 -18.99
CA ILE A 109 0.11 17.12 -17.60
C ILE A 109 -1.29 16.97 -17.03
N ILE A 110 -1.43 16.27 -15.91
CA ILE A 110 -2.70 16.15 -15.21
C ILE A 110 -3.13 17.53 -14.70
N PRO A 111 -4.35 17.99 -15.00
CA PRO A 111 -4.78 19.33 -14.61
C PRO A 111 -4.92 19.45 -13.09
N GLN A 112 -4.80 20.67 -12.58
CA GLN A 112 -5.01 20.94 -11.17
C GLN A 112 -6.47 20.71 -10.79
N LEU A 113 -6.72 19.93 -9.72
CA LEU A 113 -8.08 19.69 -9.27
C LEU A 113 -8.68 20.95 -8.63
N PRO A 114 -9.97 21.24 -8.88
CA PRO A 114 -10.66 22.28 -8.15
C PRO A 114 -10.73 21.91 -6.66
N LYS A 115 -10.63 22.90 -5.78
CA LYS A 115 -10.81 22.67 -4.35
C LYS A 115 -12.19 22.04 -4.10
N PRO A 116 -12.28 20.90 -3.40
CA PRO A 116 -13.55 20.24 -3.16
C PRO A 116 -14.46 21.17 -2.37
N LYS A 117 -15.67 21.37 -2.90
CA LYS A 117 -16.72 22.11 -2.19
C LYS A 117 -17.44 21.11 -1.29
N LEU A 118 -17.02 21.03 -0.04
CA LEU A 118 -17.73 20.22 0.96
C LEU A 118 -19.05 20.92 1.31
N ASP A 119 -20.16 20.17 1.29
CA ASP A 119 -21.45 20.67 1.73
C ASP A 119 -21.35 21.22 3.17
N ARG A 120 -21.89 22.42 3.42
CA ARG A 120 -21.81 23.09 4.73
C ARG A 120 -22.43 22.26 5.88
N TYR A 121 -23.46 21.48 5.60
CA TYR A 121 -24.10 20.60 6.56
C TYR A 121 -23.18 19.44 6.95
N ILE A 122 -22.59 18.78 5.95
CA ILE A 122 -21.62 17.69 6.14
C ILE A 122 -20.34 18.21 6.82
N ALA A 123 -19.86 19.39 6.41
CA ALA A 123 -18.69 20.04 6.97
C ALA A 123 -18.84 20.40 8.46
N ARG A 124 -20.05 20.56 9.00
CA ARG A 124 -20.24 20.78 10.45
C ARG A 124 -20.17 19.50 11.26
N GLN A 125 -20.50 18.36 10.64
CA GLN A 125 -20.57 17.07 11.33
C GLN A 125 -19.27 16.27 11.24
N LEU A 126 -18.43 16.54 10.25
CA LEU A 126 -17.16 15.85 10.08
C LEU A 126 -16.05 16.39 11.01
N PRO A 127 -15.20 15.51 11.57
CA PRO A 127 -13.96 15.91 12.22
C PRO A 127 -13.08 16.74 11.27
N LEU A 128 -12.31 17.71 11.80
CA LEU A 128 -11.41 18.56 11.00
C LEU A 128 -10.50 17.75 10.05
N ARG A 129 -10.00 16.59 10.49
CA ARG A 129 -9.16 15.69 9.67
C ARG A 129 -9.87 15.12 8.43
N VAL A 130 -11.19 14.94 8.47
CA VAL A 130 -11.98 14.40 7.33
C VAL A 130 -12.35 15.51 6.33
N LYS A 131 -12.15 16.78 6.67
CA LYS A 131 -12.38 17.92 5.77
C LYS A 131 -11.20 18.20 4.84
N ALA A 132 -10.04 17.59 5.11
CA ALA A 132 -8.81 17.81 4.39
C ALA A 132 -8.66 16.76 3.28
N PHE A 133 -9.30 17.01 2.15
CA PHE A 133 -8.89 16.36 0.90
C PHE A 133 -7.66 17.12 0.38
N GLU A 134 -6.50 16.47 0.35
CA GLU A 134 -5.34 17.01 -0.33
C GLU A 134 -5.60 16.95 -1.84
N THR A 135 -5.39 18.09 -2.51
CA THR A 135 -5.65 18.24 -3.96
C THR A 135 -4.39 18.57 -4.73
N ARG A 136 -3.25 18.68 -4.03
CA ARG A 136 -1.96 18.99 -4.63
C ARG A 136 -1.21 17.74 -5.06
N TYR A 137 -1.31 16.66 -4.29
CA TYR A 137 -0.56 15.44 -4.55
C TYR A 137 -1.27 14.18 -4.07
N GLN A 138 -0.87 13.04 -4.64
CA GLN A 138 -1.42 11.72 -4.34
C GLN A 138 -0.31 10.66 -4.41
N TRP A 139 -0.31 9.73 -3.45
CA TRP A 139 0.50 8.51 -3.54
C TRP A 139 0.01 7.61 -4.67
N LEU A 140 0.96 7.04 -5.39
CA LEU A 140 0.67 6.16 -6.52
C LEU A 140 0.61 4.70 -6.03
N PRO A 141 -0.51 3.99 -6.26
CA PRO A 141 -0.56 2.55 -6.03
C PRO A 141 0.24 1.80 -7.11
N CYS A 142 0.48 0.51 -6.86
CA CYS A 142 0.75 -0.44 -7.94
C CYS A 142 -0.48 -1.32 -8.17
N GLU A 143 -0.56 -1.90 -9.36
CA GLU A 143 -1.63 -2.80 -9.75
C GLU A 143 -1.22 -4.25 -9.55
N ILE A 144 -2.20 -5.05 -9.13
CA ILE A 144 -2.06 -6.48 -8.87
C ILE A 144 -3.14 -7.20 -9.67
N ASP A 145 -2.75 -8.20 -10.46
CA ASP A 145 -3.70 -9.02 -11.21
C ASP A 145 -4.27 -10.13 -10.32
N LEU A 146 -5.56 -10.01 -9.98
CA LEU A 146 -6.27 -10.94 -9.09
C LEU A 146 -6.93 -12.12 -9.84
N THR A 147 -6.68 -12.29 -11.14
CA THR A 147 -7.24 -13.40 -11.91
C THR A 147 -6.56 -14.73 -11.62
N ASP A 148 -5.31 -14.70 -11.17
CA ASP A 148 -4.50 -15.88 -10.83
C ASP A 148 -4.54 -16.23 -9.33
N GLN A 149 -4.29 -17.50 -9.00
CA GLN A 149 -4.15 -17.97 -7.61
C GLN A 149 -2.93 -17.35 -6.89
N LYS A 150 -1.93 -16.94 -7.66
CA LYS A 150 -0.74 -16.23 -7.20
C LYS A 150 -0.71 -14.88 -7.91
N PRO A 151 -1.42 -13.88 -7.38
CA PRO A 151 -1.66 -12.64 -8.09
C PRO A 151 -0.35 -11.84 -8.23
N PRO A 152 0.15 -11.60 -9.46
CA PRO A 152 1.40 -10.87 -9.67
C PRO A 152 1.18 -9.36 -9.59
N ILE A 153 2.25 -8.62 -9.30
CA ILE A 153 2.30 -7.18 -9.51
C ILE A 153 2.51 -6.94 -11.01
N VAL A 154 1.62 -6.16 -11.62
CA VAL A 154 1.57 -5.97 -13.08
C VAL A 154 1.93 -4.56 -13.55
N SER A 155 2.09 -3.62 -12.61
CA SER A 155 2.56 -2.26 -12.88
C SER A 155 3.83 -1.93 -12.08
N TYR A 156 4.49 -0.85 -12.44
CA TYR A 156 5.59 -0.28 -11.67
C TYR A 156 5.18 0.03 -10.22
N ILE A 157 6.00 -0.38 -9.25
CA ILE A 157 5.93 0.08 -7.86
C ILE A 157 6.72 1.38 -7.79
N ASN A 158 6.05 2.45 -7.35
CA ASN A 158 6.69 3.76 -7.23
C ASN A 158 7.95 3.67 -6.37
N ASN A 159 9.06 4.22 -6.87
CA ASN A 159 10.39 4.20 -6.25
C ASN A 159 11.09 2.82 -6.17
N LEU A 160 10.66 1.80 -6.96
CA LEU A 160 11.29 0.48 -6.99
C LEU A 160 11.61 0.05 -8.44
N HIS A 161 12.89 -0.15 -8.77
CA HIS A 161 13.31 -0.34 -10.16
C HIS A 161 13.01 -1.76 -10.66
N PRO A 162 12.23 -1.97 -11.74
CA PRO A 162 11.71 -3.28 -12.13
C PRO A 162 12.78 -4.28 -12.58
N VAL A 163 13.89 -3.82 -13.15
CA VAL A 163 15.02 -4.70 -13.55
C VAL A 163 15.98 -4.99 -12.39
N ARG A 164 16.41 -3.96 -11.66
CA ARG A 164 17.36 -4.10 -10.54
C ARG A 164 16.74 -4.86 -9.36
N ASP A 165 15.48 -4.56 -9.09
CA ASP A 165 14.74 -5.04 -7.91
C ASP A 165 13.68 -6.10 -8.31
N ALA A 166 13.93 -6.82 -9.42
CA ALA A 166 12.99 -7.75 -10.05
C ALA A 166 12.48 -8.86 -9.12
N SER A 167 13.24 -9.24 -8.09
CA SER A 167 12.84 -10.26 -7.11
C SER A 167 11.74 -9.80 -6.15
N LEU A 168 11.38 -8.51 -6.15
CA LEU A 168 10.33 -7.93 -5.32
C LEU A 168 9.01 -7.71 -6.08
N TYR A 169 9.00 -7.99 -7.38
CA TYR A 169 7.82 -7.96 -8.26
C TYR A 169 7.27 -9.37 -8.45
#